data_AF-A0A940N566-F1
#
_entry.id   AF-A0A940N566-F1
#
_cell.length_a   1.000
_cell.length_b   1.000
_cell.length_c   1.000
_cell.angle_alpha   90.00
_cell.angle_beta   90.00
_cell.angle_gamma   90.00
#
_symmetry.space_group_name_H-M   'P 1'
#
loop_
_entity.id
_entity.type
_entity.pdbx_description
1 polymer ?
#
loop_
_entity_poly.entity_id
_entity_poly.type
_entity_poly.pdbx_seq_one_letter_code
_entity_poly.pdbx_strand_id
1 'polypeptide(L)' 'MSISLPDSVAIFFEVSNGVAPSVLRHAFSERAVVHDEGESYRGHEAIEA' A
#
# COMPACT_ATOMS: atom_id res chain seq x y z
N MET A 1 -14.49 3.54 20.76
CA MET A 1 -13.17 2.94 20.99
C MET A 1 -12.44 3.00 19.66
N SER A 2 -11.42 3.87 19.51
CA SER A 2 -10.62 3.92 18.29
C SER A 2 -9.53 2.86 18.40
N ILE A 3 -9.57 1.86 17.52
CA ILE A 3 -8.46 0.91 17.39
C ILE A 3 -7.40 1.63 16.56
N SER A 4 -6.20 1.81 17.12
CA SER A 4 -5.06 2.25 16.31
C SER A 4 -4.70 1.13 15.35
N LEU A 5 -4.70 1.45 14.06
CA LEU A 5 -4.19 0.55 13.04
C LEU A 5 -2.65 0.54 13.10
N PRO A 6 -2.00 -0.58 12.77
CA PRO A 6 -0.58 -0.58 12.47
C PRO A 6 -0.26 0.41 11.35
N ASP A 7 0.90 1.05 11.41
CA ASP A 7 1.29 2.12 10.49
C ASP A 7 1.13 1.72 9.01
N SER A 8 1.54 0.51 8.63
CA SER A 8 1.41 0.01 7.26
C SER A 8 -0.05 -0.08 6.78
N VAL A 9 -0.97 -0.45 7.68
CA VAL A 9 -2.40 -0.54 7.38
C VAL A 9 -3.03 0.84 7.31
N ALA A 10 -2.64 1.76 8.20
CA ALA A 10 -3.09 3.14 8.18
C ALA A 10 -2.68 3.85 6.88
N ILE A 11 -1.41 3.72 6.49
CA ILE A 11 -0.86 4.30 5.25
C ILE A 11 -1.59 3.77 4.02
N PHE A 12 -1.83 2.46 3.95
CA PHE A 12 -2.59 1.87 2.83
C PHE A 12 -3.99 2.50 2.73
N PHE A 13 -4.70 2.62 3.86
CA PHE A 13 -6.02 3.26 3.92
C PHE A 13 -5.98 4.74 3.51
N GLU A 14 -4.97 5.49 3.93
CA GLU A 14 -4.81 6.90 3.55
C GLU A 14 -4.62 7.06 2.04
N VAL A 15 -3.79 6.22 1.41
CA VAL A 15 -3.61 6.24 -0.05
C VAL A 15 -4.89 5.86 -0.78
N SER A 16 -5.62 4.84 -0.32
CA SER A 16 -6.93 4.48 -0.89
C SER A 16 -7.97 5.62 -0.78
N ASN A 17 -7.80 6.54 0.16
CA ASN A 17 -8.64 7.73 0.33
C ASN A 17 -8.15 8.96 -0.44
N GLY A 18 -7.12 8.83 -1.29
CA GLY A 18 -6.66 9.90 -2.18
C GLY A 18 -5.38 10.62 -1.74
N VAL A 19 -4.66 10.10 -0.73
CA VAL A 19 -3.28 10.54 -0.46
C VAL A 19 -2.36 10.08 -1.59
N ALA A 20 -1.26 10.80 -1.81
CA ALA A 20 -0.32 10.54 -2.89
C ALA A 20 0.21 9.09 -2.89
N PRO A 21 0.23 8.38 -4.04
CA PRO A 21 0.71 6.99 -4.12
C PRO A 21 2.16 6.79 -3.67
N SER A 22 2.97 7.84 -3.66
CA SER A 22 4.39 7.79 -3.27
C SER A 22 4.64 7.42 -1.80
N VAL A 23 3.61 7.42 -0.95
CA VAL A 23 3.73 6.90 0.43
C VAL A 23 3.41 5.41 0.53
N LEU A 24 2.91 4.79 -0.55
CA LEU A 24 2.47 3.39 -0.57
C LEU A 24 3.66 2.42 -0.35
N ARG A 25 4.89 2.77 -0.77
CA ARG A 25 6.11 2.03 -0.39
C ARG A 25 6.33 1.85 1.11
N HIS A 26 5.72 2.68 1.98
CA HIS A 26 5.83 2.51 3.43
C HIS A 26 4.85 1.46 3.97
N ALA A 27 3.83 1.08 3.20
CA ALA A 27 2.91 -0.01 3.53
C ALA A 27 3.46 -1.39 3.12
N PHE A 28 4.40 -1.44 2.17
CA PHE A 28 4.89 -2.67 1.55
C PHE A 28 6.40 -2.85 1.69
N SER A 29 6.85 -4.10 1.83
CA SER A 29 8.30 -4.41 1.73
C SER A 29 8.78 -4.37 0.28
N GLU A 30 10.09 -4.25 0.06
CA GLU A 30 10.70 -4.26 -1.29
C GLU A 30 10.37 -5.51 -2.14
N ARG A 31 9.99 -6.61 -1.48
CA ARG A 31 9.64 -7.89 -2.13
C ARG A 31 8.15 -8.20 -2.07
N ALA A 32 7.32 -7.23 -1.71
CA ALA A 32 5.88 -7.39 -1.65
C ALA A 32 5.30 -7.78 -3.01
N VAL A 33 4.19 -8.52 -2.96
CA VAL A 33 3.36 -8.86 -4.11
C VAL A 33 1.95 -8.41 -3.77
N VAL A 34 1.38 -7.54 -4.60
CA VAL A 34 -0.02 -7.10 -4.52
C VAL A 34 -0.79 -7.76 -5.65
N HIS A 35 -1.95 -8.32 -5.32
CA HIS A 35 -2.88 -8.88 -6.29
C HIS A 35 -4.08 -7.95 -6.37
N ASP A 36 -4.33 -7.37 -7.54
CA ASP A 36 -5.43 -6.45 -7.77
C ASP A 36 -5.97 -6.60 -9.19
N GLU A 37 -7.30 -6.52 -9.34
CA GLU A 37 -8.03 -6.67 -10.62
C GLU A 37 -7.60 -7.85 -11.53
N GLY A 38 -7.07 -8.94 -10.96
CA GLY A 38 -6.58 -10.11 -11.70
C GLY A 38 -5.10 -10.04 -12.13
N GLU A 39 -4.44 -8.92 -11.86
CA GLU A 39 -3.03 -8.68 -12.09
C GLU A 39 -2.20 -8.94 -10.82
N SER A 40 -0.88 -8.98 -10.97
CA SER A 40 0.05 -9.16 -9.86
C SER A 40 1.25 -8.21 -9.98
N TYR A 41 1.42 -7.38 -8.96
CA TYR A 41 2.41 -6.31 -8.92
C TYR A 41 3.48 -6.64 -7.89
N ARG A 42 4.74 -6.73 -8.32
CA ARG A 42 5.86 -7.14 -7.46
C ARG A 42 6.88 -6.02 -7.27
N GLY A 43 7.12 -5.66 -6.01
CA GLY A 43 8.05 -4.61 -5.63
C GLY A 43 7.45 -3.21 -5.77
N HIS A 44 8.09 -2.21 -5.16
CA HIS A 44 7.55 -0.85 -5.06
C HIS A 44 7.22 -0.23 -6.41
N GLU A 45 8.11 -0.35 -7.40
CA GLU A 45 7.89 0.23 -8.73
C GLU A 45 6.64 -0.31 -9.41
N ALA A 46 6.38 -1.62 -9.33
CA ALA A 46 5.19 -2.21 -9.95
C ALA A 46 3.92 -1.88 -9.16
N ILE A 47 4.01 -1.71 -7.84
CA ILE A 47 2.88 -1.40 -6.96
C ILE A 47 2.46 0.08 -7.05
N GLU A 48 3.39 0.98 -7.37
CA GLU A 48 3.14 2.43 -7.48
C GLU A 48 2.81 2.91 -8.91
N ALA A 49 2.85 2.02 -9.91
CA ALA A 49 2.61 2.31 -11.32
C ALA A 49 1.13 2.49 -11.67
#